data_AF-A0A3M2EVM1-F1
#
_entry.id   AF-A0A3M2EVM1-F1
#
_cell.length_a   1.000
_cell.length_b   1.000
_cell.length_c   1.000
_cell.angle_alpha   90.00
_cell.angle_beta   90.00
_cell.angle_gamma   90.00
#
_symmetry.space_group_name_H-M   'P 1'
#
loop_
_entity.id
_entity.type
_entity.pdbx_description
1 polymer ?
#
loop_
_entity_poly.entity_id
_entity_poly.type
_entity_poly.pdbx_seq_one_letter_code
_entity_poly.pdbx_strand_id
1 'polypeptide(L)'
;MTFKETEYPGLLGEIRRIAETERDPALALERIRELILIENRIPLYPGLVTLVGQSLVEEVSVSDLSPGDTVSLDADGRTLLGIVAERKGRSLLLKNAVLSEHIPQTRVDAPEKARRLNRNALETSWPSLVFQRRSGKRAAR
;
A
#
# COMPACT_ATOMS: atom_id res chain seq x y z
N MET A 1 -3.95 -16.29 26.11
CA MET A 1 -3.92 -15.70 24.76
C MET A 1 -5.04 -14.69 24.66
N THR A 2 -4.71 -13.46 24.30
CA THR A 2 -5.72 -12.42 24.08
C THR A 2 -6.27 -12.56 22.66
N PHE A 3 -7.52 -12.15 22.44
CA PHE A 3 -8.16 -12.12 21.12
C PHE A 3 -7.31 -11.36 20.08
N LYS A 4 -6.58 -10.32 20.53
CA LYS A 4 -5.62 -9.57 19.75
C LYS A 4 -4.47 -10.42 19.20
N GLU A 5 -3.93 -11.37 19.97
CA GLU A 5 -2.79 -12.21 19.56
C GLU A 5 -3.15 -13.22 18.45
N THR A 6 -4.41 -13.68 18.41
CA THR A 6 -4.85 -14.69 17.45
C THR A 6 -5.20 -14.10 16.08
N GLU A 7 -5.67 -12.85 16.03
CA GLU A 7 -6.18 -12.24 14.79
C GLU A 7 -5.16 -11.32 14.10
N TYR A 8 -4.17 -10.80 14.83
CA TYR A 8 -3.14 -9.91 14.27
C TYR A 8 -2.34 -10.52 13.10
N PRO A 9 -1.99 -11.82 13.08
CA PRO A 9 -1.38 -12.44 11.91
C PRO A 9 -2.23 -12.31 10.63
N GLY A 10 -3.55 -12.30 10.76
CA GLY A 10 -4.48 -12.08 9.64
C GLY A 10 -4.34 -10.68 9.06
N LEU A 11 -4.32 -9.66 9.91
CA LEU A 11 -4.12 -8.27 9.50
C LEU A 11 -2.76 -8.06 8.80
N LEU A 12 -1.68 -8.65 9.33
CA LEU A 12 -0.37 -8.63 8.68
C LEU A 12 -0.37 -9.36 7.34
N GLY A 13 -1.12 -10.45 7.23
CA GLY A 13 -1.35 -11.18 5.98
C GLY A 13 -2.03 -10.30 4.93
N GLU A 14 -3.04 -9.54 5.33
CA GLU A 14 -3.76 -8.61 4.44
C GLU A 14 -2.88 -7.46 3.96
N ILE A 15 -2.10 -6.83 4.86
CA ILE A 15 -1.12 -5.79 4.48
C ILE A 15 -0.13 -6.33 3.45
N ARG A 16 0.36 -7.57 3.64
CA ARG A 16 1.25 -8.23 2.69
C ARG A 16 0.56 -8.46 1.34
N ARG A 17 -0.67 -8.97 1.36
CA ARG A 17 -1.47 -9.21 0.15
C ARG A 17 -1.63 -7.92 -0.65
N ILE A 18 -1.97 -6.80 -0.01
CA ILE A 18 -2.08 -5.48 -0.67
C ILE A 18 -0.73 -5.11 -1.30
N ALA A 19 0.37 -5.22 -0.55
CA ALA A 19 1.71 -4.86 -1.05
C ALA A 19 2.22 -5.74 -2.21
N GLU A 20 1.72 -6.97 -2.35
CA GLU A 20 2.14 -7.92 -3.38
C GLU A 20 1.23 -7.95 -4.62
N THR A 21 -0.07 -7.63 -4.45
CA THR A 21 -1.08 -7.78 -5.51
C THR A 21 -1.54 -6.46 -6.12
N GLU A 22 -1.45 -5.36 -5.38
CA GLU A 22 -1.89 -4.06 -5.87
C GLU A 22 -0.87 -3.52 -6.88
N ARG A 23 -1.34 -3.22 -8.10
CA ARG A 23 -0.46 -2.78 -9.20
C ARG A 23 -0.10 -1.30 -9.08
N ASP A 24 -1.02 -0.51 -8.53
CA ASP A 24 -0.80 0.89 -8.26
C ASP A 24 -0.14 1.06 -6.87
N PRO A 25 1.18 1.37 -6.80
CA PRO A 25 1.84 1.57 -5.51
C PRO A 25 1.28 2.74 -4.71
N ALA A 26 0.66 3.74 -5.35
CA ALA A 26 0.03 4.86 -4.65
C ALA A 26 -1.26 4.40 -3.94
N LEU A 27 -2.13 3.68 -4.65
CA LEU A 27 -3.31 3.06 -4.05
C LEU A 27 -2.95 2.05 -2.96
N ALA A 28 -1.92 1.23 -3.16
CA ALA A 28 -1.44 0.28 -2.15
C ALA A 28 -1.08 0.99 -0.84
N LEU A 29 -0.37 2.13 -0.95
CA LEU A 29 0.01 2.94 0.19
C LEU A 29 -1.20 3.56 0.90
N GLU A 30 -2.17 4.10 0.17
CA GLU A 30 -3.40 4.66 0.76
C GLU A 30 -4.23 3.59 1.47
N ARG A 31 -4.40 2.41 0.88
CA ARG A 31 -5.09 1.28 1.51
C ARG A 31 -4.43 0.89 2.83
N ILE A 32 -3.10 0.80 2.86
CA ILE A 32 -2.36 0.48 4.09
C ILE A 32 -2.50 1.60 5.13
N ARG A 33 -2.49 2.87 4.72
CA ARG A 33 -2.72 4.01 5.62
C ARG A 33 -4.12 3.95 6.24
N GLU A 34 -5.15 3.67 5.45
CA GLU A 34 -6.52 3.57 5.95
C GLU A 34 -6.68 2.38 6.91
N LEU A 35 -6.06 1.23 6.61
CA LEU A 35 -6.00 0.10 7.55
C LEU A 35 -5.39 0.49 8.90
N ILE A 36 -4.28 1.25 8.89
CA ILE A 36 -3.65 1.76 10.11
C ILE A 36 -4.56 2.74 10.85
N LEU A 37 -5.28 3.61 10.12
CA LEU A 37 -6.25 4.54 10.74
C LEU A 37 -7.41 3.81 11.41
N ILE A 38 -7.93 2.75 10.78
CA ILE A 38 -8.99 1.91 11.35
C ILE A 38 -8.46 1.15 12.57
N GLU A 39 -7.26 0.55 12.50
CA GLU A 39 -6.63 -0.15 13.63
C GLU A 39 -6.46 0.78 14.84
N ASN A 40 -6.03 2.03 14.62
CA ASN A 40 -5.92 3.03 15.69
C ASN A 40 -7.28 3.37 16.34
N ARG A 41 -8.38 3.27 15.59
CA ARG A 41 -9.74 3.52 16.11
C ARG A 41 -10.30 2.33 16.90
N ILE A 42 -9.98 1.10 16.47
CA ILE A 42 -10.49 -0.15 17.07
C ILE A 42 -9.36 -1.17 17.36
N PRO A 43 -8.36 -0.83 18.20
CA PRO A 43 -7.11 -1.61 18.34
C PRO A 43 -7.27 -2.97 19.03
N LEU A 44 -8.47 -3.27 19.54
CA LEU A 44 -8.82 -4.54 20.18
C LEU A 44 -9.43 -5.55 19.19
N TYR A 45 -9.71 -5.14 17.95
CA TYR A 45 -10.45 -5.94 16.97
C TYR A 45 -9.72 -6.05 15.60
N PRO A 46 -8.49 -6.60 15.54
CA PRO A 46 -7.76 -6.69 14.28
C PRO A 46 -8.46 -7.57 13.21
N GLY A 47 -9.30 -8.53 13.60
CA GLY A 47 -10.15 -9.28 12.67
C GLY A 47 -11.17 -8.39 11.95
N LEU A 48 -11.79 -7.44 12.65
CA LEU A 48 -12.69 -6.45 12.04
C LEU A 48 -11.94 -5.50 11.12
N VAL A 49 -10.74 -5.05 11.52
CA VAL A 49 -9.87 -4.23 10.67
C VAL A 49 -9.56 -4.96 9.36
N THR A 50 -9.23 -6.25 9.44
CA THR A 50 -8.97 -7.09 8.26
C THR A 50 -10.19 -7.19 7.35
N LEU A 51 -11.37 -7.46 7.92
CA LEU A 51 -12.63 -7.58 7.18
C LEU A 51 -12.99 -6.28 6.44
N VAL A 52 -12.95 -5.14 7.14
CA VAL A 52 -13.21 -3.83 6.52
C VAL A 52 -12.16 -3.50 5.47
N GLY A 53 -10.90 -3.87 5.72
CA GLY A 53 -9.78 -3.75 4.80
C GLY A 53 -10.02 -4.31 3.40
N GLN A 54 -10.71 -5.45 3.35
CA GLN A 54 -11.02 -6.14 2.10
C GLN A 54 -12.03 -5.37 1.24
N SER A 55 -12.88 -4.56 1.87
CA SER A 55 -13.89 -3.72 1.20
C SER A 55 -13.51 -2.24 1.12
N LEU A 56 -12.25 -1.86 1.40
CA LEU A 56 -11.81 -0.46 1.36
C LEU A 56 -11.80 0.15 -0.04
N VAL A 57 -11.73 -0.67 -1.08
CA VAL A 57 -11.69 -0.23 -2.47
C VAL A 57 -12.85 -0.88 -3.20
N GLU A 58 -13.63 -0.04 -3.86
CA GLU A 58 -14.74 -0.44 -4.71
C GLU A 58 -14.58 0.18 -6.10
N GLU A 59 -15.13 -0.49 -7.10
CA GLU A 59 -15.22 0.05 -8.45
C GLU A 59 -16.53 0.83 -8.58
N VAL A 60 -16.42 2.13 -8.85
CA VAL A 60 -17.56 3.04 -8.98
C VAL A 60 -17.50 3.78 -10.31
N SER A 61 -18.66 4.18 -10.82
CA SER A 61 -18.70 4.96 -12.05
C SER A 61 -18.24 6.40 -11.79
N VAL A 62 -17.60 7.05 -12.76
CA VAL A 62 -17.19 8.47 -12.64
C VAL A 62 -18.39 9.39 -12.37
N SER A 63 -19.61 8.99 -12.74
CA SER A 63 -20.84 9.70 -12.45
C SER A 63 -21.21 9.72 -10.96
N ASP A 64 -20.78 8.71 -10.21
CA ASP A 64 -21.13 8.52 -8.79
C ASP A 64 -20.12 9.21 -7.86
N LEU A 65 -18.99 9.67 -8.40
CA LEU A 65 -17.95 10.35 -7.63
C LEU A 65 -18.40 11.73 -7.14
N SER A 66 -18.12 11.98 -5.87
CA SER A 66 -18.42 13.20 -5.15
C SER A 66 -17.15 13.95 -4.74
N PRO A 67 -17.20 15.30 -4.63
CA PRO A 67 -16.09 16.05 -4.05
C PRO A 67 -15.76 15.54 -2.63
N GLY A 68 -14.49 15.21 -2.41
CA GLY A 68 -13.99 14.60 -1.18
C GLY A 68 -13.55 13.14 -1.34
N ASP A 69 -14.00 12.44 -2.39
CA ASP A 69 -13.65 11.04 -2.61
C ASP A 69 -12.18 10.90 -3.00
N THR A 70 -11.48 9.94 -2.38
CA THR A 70 -10.14 9.52 -2.82
C THR A 70 -10.31 8.47 -3.90
N VAL A 71 -9.75 8.72 -5.07
CA VAL A 71 -9.91 7.88 -6.26
C VAL A 71 -8.57 7.55 -6.89
N SER A 72 -8.45 6.33 -7.41
CA SER A 72 -7.39 5.93 -8.33
C SER A 72 -8.02 5.72 -9.71
N LEU A 73 -7.46 6.38 -10.73
CA LEU A 73 -7.96 6.42 -12.10
C LEU A 73 -6.86 6.00 -13.05
N ASP A 74 -7.19 5.28 -14.12
CA ASP A 74 -6.28 5.13 -15.26
C ASP A 74 -6.53 6.23 -16.29
N ALA A 75 -5.49 6.99 -16.62
CA ALA A 75 -5.48 8.04 -17.62
C ALA A 75 -4.26 7.86 -18.56
N ASP A 76 -4.52 7.58 -19.83
CA ASP A 76 -3.49 7.44 -20.88
C ASP A 76 -2.34 6.48 -20.53
N GLY A 77 -2.67 5.33 -19.90
CA GLY A 77 -1.69 4.31 -19.49
C GLY A 77 -0.91 4.64 -18.22
N ARG A 78 -1.33 5.68 -17.50
CA ARG A 78 -0.76 6.08 -16.21
C ARG A 78 -1.85 6.02 -15.16
N THR A 79 -1.48 5.66 -13.93
CA THR A 79 -2.43 5.64 -12.83
C THR A 79 -2.32 6.94 -12.04
N LEU A 80 -3.44 7.60 -11.80
CA LEU A 80 -3.57 8.86 -11.06
C LEU A 80 -4.37 8.60 -9.78
N LEU A 81 -3.73 8.82 -8.64
CA LEU A 81 -4.39 8.82 -7.35
C LEU A 81 -4.63 10.27 -6.91
N GLY A 82 -5.83 10.62 -6.44
CA GLY A 82 -6.07 11.95 -5.88
C GLY A 82 -7.43 12.08 -5.22
N ILE A 83 -7.71 13.27 -4.66
CA ILE A 83 -8.98 13.58 -4.02
C ILE A 83 -9.83 14.42 -4.97
N VAL A 84 -11.07 14.03 -5.24
CA VAL A 84 -11.98 14.79 -6.10
C VAL A 84 -12.25 16.15 -5.46
N ALA A 85 -11.88 17.22 -6.16
CA ALA A 85 -12.13 18.59 -5.73
C ALA A 85 -13.36 19.19 -6.40
N GLU A 86 -13.54 18.89 -7.69
CA GLU A 86 -14.65 19.37 -8.50
C GLU A 86 -14.95 18.36 -9.62
N ARG A 87 -16.23 18.24 -9.99
CA ARG A 87 -16.70 17.45 -11.13
C ARG A 87 -17.46 18.33 -12.11
N LYS A 88 -17.03 18.36 -13.38
CA LYS A 88 -17.74 19.03 -14.48
C LYS A 88 -18.01 18.03 -15.60
N GLY A 89 -19.22 17.48 -15.63
CA GLY A 89 -19.58 16.44 -16.59
C GLY A 89 -18.71 15.20 -16.41
N ARG A 90 -17.87 14.89 -17.42
CA ARG A 90 -16.90 13.77 -17.38
C ARG A 90 -15.49 14.18 -16.92
N SER A 91 -15.27 15.47 -16.66
CA SER A 91 -13.97 15.97 -16.20
C SER A 91 -13.93 16.05 -14.67
N LEU A 92 -12.85 15.57 -14.09
CA LEU A 92 -12.56 15.64 -12.66
C LEU A 92 -11.37 16.57 -12.43
N LEU A 93 -11.48 17.43 -11.43
CA LEU A 93 -10.34 18.15 -10.85
C LEU A 93 -9.91 17.41 -9.59
N LEU A 94 -8.64 16.98 -9.53
CA LEU A 94 -8.09 16.28 -8.36
C LEU A 94 -7.17 17.19 -7.54
N LYS A 95 -7.32 17.15 -6.22
CA LYS A 95 -6.37 17.68 -5.23
C LYS A 95 -5.36 16.60 -4.83
N ASN A 96 -4.14 17.02 -4.51
CA ASN A 96 -3.05 16.14 -4.07
C ASN A 96 -2.81 14.96 -5.03
N ALA A 97 -2.94 15.21 -6.33
CA ALA A 97 -2.81 14.16 -7.33
C ALA A 97 -1.38 13.61 -7.37
N VAL A 98 -1.25 12.30 -7.29
CA VAL A 98 0.00 11.55 -7.42
C VAL A 98 -0.08 10.74 -8.69
N LEU A 99 0.89 10.96 -9.58
CA LEU A 99 1.09 10.11 -10.74
C LEU A 99 1.90 8.89 -10.34
N SER A 100 1.36 7.72 -10.65
CA SER A 100 1.92 6.43 -10.35
C SER A 100 2.16 5.69 -11.67
N GLU A 101 3.42 5.34 -11.92
CA GLU A 101 3.80 4.53 -13.07
C GLU A 101 4.56 3.30 -12.57
N HIS A 102 4.14 2.12 -13.02
CA HIS A 102 4.90 0.90 -12.80
C HIS A 102 6.00 0.78 -13.87
N ILE A 103 7.24 1.08 -13.49
CA ILE A 103 8.42 0.96 -14.36
C ILE A 103 9.27 -0.21 -13.86
N PRO A 104 9.22 -1.40 -14.49
CA PRO A 104 9.94 -2.58 -14.02
C PRO A 104 11.46 -2.39 -14.00
N GLN A 105 11.97 -1.69 -15.01
CA GLN A 105 13.39 -1.37 -15.14
C GLN A 105 13.54 -0.07 -15.93
N THR A 106 14.43 0.80 -15.46
CA THR A 106 14.83 2.01 -16.18
C THR A 106 16.30 2.32 -15.89
N ARG A 107 16.94 3.06 -16.78
CA ARG A 107 18.27 3.63 -16.56
C ARG A 107 18.10 5.10 -16.19
N VAL A 108 18.74 5.50 -15.11
CA VAL A 108 18.80 6.89 -14.64
C VAL A 108 20.25 7.31 -14.52
N ASP A 109 20.54 8.57 -14.79
CA ASP A 109 21.86 9.14 -14.52
C ASP A 109 22.10 9.17 -13.00
N ALA A 110 23.34 8.91 -12.58
CA ALA A 110 23.66 8.75 -11.17
C ALA A 110 23.51 10.09 -10.41
N PRO A 111 22.54 10.22 -9.47
CA PRO A 111 22.38 11.45 -8.71
C PRO A 111 23.47 11.57 -7.62
N GLU A 112 23.69 12.78 -7.11
CA GLU A 112 24.63 13.03 -5.99
C GLU A 112 24.24 12.27 -4.70
N LYS A 113 22.93 12.07 -4.48
CA LYS A 113 22.39 11.43 -3.27
C LYS A 113 21.27 10.47 -3.62
N ALA A 114 21.23 9.35 -2.91
CA ALA A 114 20.15 8.35 -2.99
C ALA A 114 19.81 7.81 -1.58
N ARG A 115 18.55 7.42 -1.38
CA ARG A 115 18.12 6.71 -0.15
C ARG A 115 18.11 5.22 -0.43
N ARG A 116 18.69 4.44 0.49
CA ARG A 116 18.75 2.98 0.39
C ARG A 116 17.87 2.34 1.47
N LEU A 117 17.03 1.40 1.08
CA LEU A 117 16.34 0.52 2.02
C LEU A 117 17.37 -0.41 2.69
N ASN A 118 17.60 -0.25 4.00
CA ASN A 118 18.51 -1.11 4.74
C ASN A 118 17.86 -2.46 5.07
N ARG A 119 18.11 -3.49 4.25
CA ARG A 119 17.58 -4.84 4.47
C ARG A 119 18.19 -5.58 5.66
N ASN A 120 19.28 -5.07 6.23
CA ASN A 120 19.96 -5.65 7.39
C ASN A 120 19.71 -4.83 8.66
N ALA A 121 18.71 -3.93 8.66
CA ALA A 121 18.43 -3.04 9.79
C ALA A 121 18.22 -3.80 11.10
N LEU A 122 17.55 -4.96 11.05
CA LEU A 122 17.30 -5.80 12.22
C LEU A 122 18.59 -6.39 12.79
N GLU A 123 19.44 -7.01 11.96
CA GLU A 123 20.75 -7.55 12.36
C GLU A 123 21.67 -6.45 12.90
N THR A 124 21.63 -5.27 12.27
CA THR A 124 22.44 -4.12 12.69
C THR A 124 22.00 -3.58 14.05
N SER A 125 20.69 -3.49 14.26
CA SER A 125 20.13 -2.91 15.49
C SER A 125 20.12 -3.91 16.66
N TRP A 126 20.08 -5.21 16.36
CA TRP A 126 19.99 -6.28 17.36
C TRP A 126 20.92 -7.46 17.05
N PRO A 127 22.25 -7.25 17.15
CA PRO A 127 23.24 -8.23 16.70
C PRO A 127 23.26 -9.54 17.50
N SER A 128 22.69 -9.55 18.71
CA SER A 128 22.59 -10.75 19.57
C SER A 128 21.42 -11.67 19.23
N LEU A 129 20.49 -11.24 18.36
CA LEU A 129 19.39 -12.11 17.92
C LEU A 129 19.89 -13.06 16.82
N VAL A 130 19.99 -14.35 17.16
CA VAL A 130 20.36 -15.39 16.20
C VAL A 130 19.13 -15.76 15.37
N PHE A 131 19.03 -15.23 14.16
CA PHE A 131 18.02 -15.65 13.18
C PHE A 131 18.50 -16.90 12.44
N GLN A 132 17.61 -17.86 12.18
CA GLN A 132 17.91 -18.93 11.23
C GLN A 132 18.17 -18.29 9.85
N ARG A 133 19.39 -18.46 9.31
CA ARG A 133 19.72 -17.99 7.96
C ARG A 133 18.72 -18.60 6.98
N ARG A 134 18.00 -17.76 6.23
CA ARG A 134 17.24 -18.19 5.06
C ARG A 134 18.18 -18.96 4.14
N SER A 135 18.00 -20.28 4.05
CA SER A 135 18.74 -21.13 3.12
C SER A 135 18.33 -20.75 1.69
N GLY A 136 19.06 -19.80 1.11
CA GLY A 136 18.96 -19.46 -0.29
C GLY A 136 19.56 -20.57 -1.15
N LYS A 137 18.82 -21.66 -1.34
CA LYS A 137 19.04 -22.52 -2.51
C LYS A 137 18.48 -21.76 -3.72
N ARG A 138 19.33 -20.93 -4.35
CA ARG A 138 19.18 -20.64 -5.77
C ARG A 138 19.42 -21.96 -6.49
N ALA A 139 18.35 -22.62 -6.92
CA ALA A 139 18.45 -23.62 -7.98
C ALA A 139 18.87 -22.87 -9.24
N ALA A 140 20.13 -23.05 -9.64
CA ALA A 140 20.55 -22.75 -11.00
C ALA A 140 19.84 -23.76 -11.92
N ARG A 141 19.09 -23.24 -12.90
CA ARG A 141 18.86 -23.83 -14.22
C ARG A 141 18.21 -22.77 -15.11
#